data_AF-A0A8T6M574-F1
#
_entry.id   AF-A0A8T6M574-F1
#
_cell.length_a   1.000
_cell.length_b   1.000
_cell.length_c   1.000
_cell.angle_alpha   90.00
_cell.angle_beta   90.00
_cell.angle_gamma   90.00
#
_symmetry.space_group_name_H-M   'P 1'
#
loop_
_entity.id
_entity.type
_entity.pdbx_description
1 polymer ?
#
loop_
_entity_poly.entity_id
_entity_poly.type
_entity_poly.pdbx_seq_one_letter_code
_entity_poly.pdbx_strand_id
1 'polypeptide(L)' 'MKIKQKTAIELFVIQQVRQKRIFLNYSQEDVASFIDKTRGFIGQVESPNHPAKYNLNHLNKIAKEFNCSIQEFFPDKPVF' A
#
# COMPACT_ATOMS: atom_id res chain seq x y z
N MET A 1 23.31 2.92 9.90
CA MET A 1 22.37 1.76 9.76
C MET A 1 21.86 1.75 8.32
N LYS A 2 22.06 0.68 7.55
CA LYS A 2 21.58 0.64 6.15
C LYS A 2 20.05 0.57 6.15
N ILE A 3 19.39 1.54 5.50
CA ILE A 3 17.94 1.50 5.31
C ILE A 3 17.63 0.29 4.44
N LYS A 4 16.77 -0.61 4.92
CA LYS A 4 16.33 -1.76 4.13
C LYS A 4 15.44 -1.25 3.01
N GLN A 5 15.91 -1.39 1.76
CA GLN A 5 15.13 -1.03 0.59
C GLN A 5 13.97 -2.00 0.40
N LYS A 6 12.87 -1.49 -0.14
CA LYS A 6 11.72 -2.28 -0.56
C LYS A 6 12.10 -3.11 -1.79
N THR A 7 11.62 -4.34 -1.81
CA THR A 7 11.72 -5.24 -2.97
C THR A 7 10.82 -4.76 -4.11
N ALA A 8 11.04 -5.27 -5.32
CA ALA A 8 10.24 -4.93 -6.49
C ALA A 8 8.75 -5.25 -6.29
N ILE A 9 8.43 -6.41 -5.72
CA ILE A 9 7.04 -6.79 -5.41
C ILE A 9 6.40 -5.88 -4.35
N GLU A 10 7.13 -5.46 -3.33
CA GLU A 10 6.62 -4.52 -2.31
C GLU A 10 6.31 -3.16 -2.93
N LEU A 11 7.19 -2.65 -3.79
CA LEU A 11 6.96 -1.40 -4.51
C LEU A 11 5.76 -1.50 -5.45
N PHE A 12 5.63 -2.61 -6.18
CA PHE A 12 4.47 -2.88 -7.04
C PHE A 12 3.16 -2.80 -6.25
N VAL A 13 3.05 -3.55 -5.15
CA VAL A 13 1.85 -3.58 -4.31
C VAL A 13 1.51 -2.18 -3.78
N ILE A 14 2.52 -1.45 -3.30
CA ILE A 14 2.35 -0.08 -2.80
C ILE A 14 1.86 0.86 -3.92
N GLN A 15 2.40 0.71 -5.12
CA GLN A 15 2.01 1.51 -6.26
C GLN A 15 0.57 1.22 -6.69
N GLN A 16 0.14 -0.04 -6.74
CA GLN A 16 -1.24 -0.41 -7.06
C GLN A 16 -2.23 0.20 -6.06
N VAL A 17 -1.96 0.08 -4.75
CA VAL A 17 -2.78 0.70 -3.70
C VAL A 17 -2.81 2.23 -3.88
N ARG A 18 -1.66 2.87 -4.10
CA ARG A 18 -1.58 4.33 -4.28
C ARG A 18 -2.34 4.83 -5.50
N GLN A 19 -2.20 4.15 -6.64
CA GLN A 19 -2.90 4.50 -7.87
C GLN A 19 -4.41 4.41 -7.68
N LYS A 20 -4.89 3.32 -7.08
CA LYS A 20 -6.31 3.13 -6.81
C LYS A 20 -6.85 4.14 -5.79
N ARG A 21 -6.07 4.44 -4.75
CA ARG A 21 -6.37 5.51 -3.79
C ARG A 21 -6.60 6.86 -4.48
N ILE A 22 -5.69 7.25 -5.38
CA ILE A 22 -5.79 8.51 -6.14
C ILE A 22 -6.99 8.48 -7.09
N PHE A 23 -7.22 7.36 -7.79
CA PHE A 23 -8.35 7.19 -8.70
C PHE A 23 -9.70 7.35 -7.98
N LEU A 24 -9.81 6.79 -6.76
CA LEU A 24 -11.00 6.90 -5.91
C LEU A 24 -11.07 8.23 -5.12
N ASN A 25 -10.12 9.15 -5.34
CA ASN A 25 -10.00 10.43 -4.65
C ASN A 25 -9.86 10.31 -3.11
N TYR A 26 -9.25 9.23 -2.63
CA TYR A 26 -8.91 9.06 -1.22
C TYR A 26 -7.58 9.74 -0.88
N SER A 27 -7.56 10.40 0.27
CA SER A 27 -6.34 10.93 0.88
C SER A 27 -5.53 9.82 1.56
N GLN A 28 -4.32 10.15 1.99
CA GLN A 28 -3.53 9.25 2.84
C GLN A 28 -4.14 9.08 4.24
N GLU A 29 -4.91 10.07 4.73
CA GLU A 29 -5.61 9.98 6.01
C GLU A 29 -6.76 8.98 5.93
N ASP A 30 -7.51 8.97 4.82
CA ASP A 30 -8.59 8.02 4.60
C ASP A 30 -8.07 6.58 4.66
N VAL A 31 -7.00 6.27 3.90
CA VAL A 31 -6.40 4.94 3.92
C VAL A 31 -5.83 4.59 5.28
N ALA A 32 -5.28 5.56 6.01
CA ALA A 32 -4.80 5.33 7.38
C ALA A 32 -5.96 4.93 8.31
N SER A 33 -7.11 5.59 8.20
CA SER A 33 -8.31 5.27 8.99
C SER A 33 -8.81 3.85 8.73
N PHE A 34 -8.74 3.35 7.49
CA PHE A 34 -9.22 2.02 7.11
C PHE A 34 -8.43 0.89 7.80
N ILE A 35 -7.17 1.15 8.16
CA ILE A 35 -6.25 0.13 8.69
C ILE A 35 -5.77 0.43 10.12
N ASP A 36 -6.43 1.36 10.81
CA ASP A 36 -6.09 1.79 12.17
C ASP A 36 -4.62 2.25 12.30
N LYS A 37 -4.19 3.09 11.35
CA LYS A 37 -2.85 3.70 11.30
C LYS A 37 -2.94 5.22 11.20
N THR A 38 -1.76 5.86 11.20
CA THR A 38 -1.64 7.30 11.03
C THR A 38 -1.37 7.66 9.57
N ARG A 39 -1.78 8.85 9.13
CA ARG A 39 -1.35 9.39 7.82
C ARG A 39 0.16 9.34 7.62
N GLY A 40 0.93 9.58 8.67
CA GLY A 40 2.40 9.49 8.64
C GLY A 40 2.89 8.08 8.26
N PHE A 41 2.23 7.03 8.75
CA PHE A 41 2.52 5.66 8.34
C PHE A 41 2.25 5.44 6.85
N ILE A 42 1.15 5.98 6.30
CA ILE A 42 0.87 5.86 4.86
C ILE A 42 1.91 6.62 4.03
N GLY A 43 2.31 7.82 4.46
CA GLY A 43 3.40 8.56 3.81
C GLY A 43 4.73 7.80 3.80
N GLN A 44 5.03 7.09 4.90
CA GLN A 44 6.18 6.18 4.99
C GLN A 44 6.05 4.95 4.08
N VAL A 45 4.84 4.40 3.93
CA VAL A 45 4.61 3.27 3.02
C VAL A 45 4.79 3.71 1.56
N GLU A 46 4.19 4.83 1.16
CA GLU A 46 4.26 5.35 -0.21
C GLU A 46 5.62 5.96 -0.57
N SER A 47 6.49 6.22 0.41
CA SER A 47 7.86 6.67 0.19
C SER A 47 8.79 5.50 -0.14
N PRO A 48 9.56 5.54 -1.25
CA PRO A 48 10.54 4.51 -1.56
C PRO A 48 11.72 4.49 -0.55
N ASN A 49 11.93 5.59 0.17
CA ASN A 49 13.08 5.78 1.07
C ASN A 49 12.84 5.31 2.50
N HIS A 50 11.69 4.68 2.77
CA HIS A 50 11.32 4.20 4.10
C HIS A 50 10.95 2.71 4.07
N PRO A 51 11.32 1.90 5.08
CA PRO A 51 11.08 0.45 5.06
C PRO A 51 9.63 0.02 5.36
N ALA A 52 8.77 0.94 5.80
CA ALA A 52 7.37 0.64 6.12
C ALA A 52 6.62 0.12 4.88
N LYS A 53 5.76 -0.88 5.07
CA LYS A 53 5.00 -1.54 4.01
C LYS A 53 3.63 -1.99 4.51
N TYR A 54 2.72 -2.23 3.57
CA TYR A 54 1.46 -2.92 3.88
C TYR A 54 1.74 -4.39 4.20
N ASN A 55 0.98 -4.95 5.15
CA ASN A 55 0.89 -6.39 5.36
C ASN A 55 -0.44 -6.89 4.77
N LEU A 56 -0.65 -8.21 4.77
CA LEU A 56 -1.85 -8.82 4.21
C LEU A 56 -3.15 -8.32 4.87
N ASN A 57 -3.13 -8.05 6.17
CA ASN A 57 -4.30 -7.53 6.90
C ASN A 57 -4.64 -6.10 6.47
N HIS A 58 -3.63 -5.25 6.27
CA HIS A 58 -3.82 -3.89 5.73
C HIS A 58 -4.42 -3.98 4.32
N LEU A 59 -3.84 -4.81 3.45
CA LEU A 59 -4.31 -4.96 2.07
C LEU A 59 -5.75 -5.49 2.02
N ASN A 60 -6.11 -6.45 2.87
CA ASN A 60 -7.47 -6.97 2.94
C ASN A 60 -8.49 -5.91 3.36
N LYS A 61 -8.17 -5.11 4.39
CA LYS A 61 -9.01 -3.99 4.82
C LYS A 61 -9.13 -2.92 3.73
N ILE A 62 -8.02 -2.53 3.10
CA ILE A 62 -8.01 -1.56 2.01
C ILE A 62 -8.84 -2.05 0.83
N ALA A 63 -8.72 -3.32 0.43
CA ALA A 63 -9.51 -3.90 -0.65
C ALA A 63 -11.01 -3.85 -0.35
N LYS A 64 -11.40 -4.14 0.90
CA LYS A 64 -12.79 -4.03 1.36
C LYS A 64 -13.31 -2.60 1.22
N GLU A 65 -12.58 -1.60 1.73
CA GLU A 65 -13.01 -0.19 1.68
C GLU A 65 -12.97 0.38 0.25
N PHE A 66 -12.04 -0.08 -0.60
CA PHE A 66 -11.99 0.28 -2.02
C PHE A 66 -13.03 -0.47 -2.87
N ASN A 67 -13.83 -1.35 -2.27
CA ASN A 67 -14.79 -2.23 -2.93
C ASN A 67 -14.19 -2.99 -4.11
N CYS A 68 -13.05 -3.65 -3.88
CA CYS A 68 -12.30 -4.31 -4.93
C CYS A 68 -11.69 -5.65 -4.52
N SER A 69 -11.23 -6.43 -5.50
CA SER A 69 -10.52 -7.67 -5.19
C SER A 69 -9.15 -7.36 -4.61
N ILE A 70 -8.76 -8.07 -3.56
CA ILE A 70 -7.40 -7.96 -3.00
C ILE A 70 -6.32 -8.35 -4.04
N GLN A 71 -6.67 -9.19 -5.01
CA GLN A 71 -5.78 -9.62 -6.08
C GLN A 71 -5.31 -8.46 -6.96
N GLU A 72 -6.09 -7.38 -7.07
CA GLU A 72 -5.74 -6.20 -7.88
C GLU A 72 -4.50 -5.46 -7.37
N PHE A 73 -4.07 -5.73 -6.14
CA PHE A 73 -2.84 -5.17 -5.59
C PHE A 73 -1.59 -5.97 -5.94
N PHE A 74 -1.73 -7.17 -6.51
CA PHE A 74 -0.63 -8.08 -6.78
C PHE A 74 -0.38 -8.25 -8.27
N PRO A 75 0.86 -8.59 -8.67
CA PRO A 75 1.16 -8.89 -10.05
C PRO A 75 0.65 -10.30 -10.40
N ASP A 76 0.21 -10.48 -11.65
CA ASP A 76 -0.25 -11.79 -12.15
C ASP A 76 0.87 -12.83 -12.22
N LYS A 77 2.13 -12.37 -12.26
CA LYS A 77 3.34 -13.19 -12.31
C LYS A 77 4.36 -12.71 -11.27
N PRO A 78 5.27 -13.57 -10.80
CA PRO A 78 6.34 -13.16 -9.92
C PRO A 78 7.18 -12.01 -10.53
N VAL A 79 7.50 -11.02 -9.71
CA VAL A 79 8.40 -9.93 -10.06
C VAL A 79 9.74 -10.22 -9.38
N PHE A 80 10.75 -10.55 -10.19
CA PHE A 80 12.11 -10.84 -9.74
C PHE A 80 13.03 -9.62 -9.95
#